data_AF-A0A966Z038-F1
#
_entry.id   AF-A0A966Z038-F1
#
_cell.length_a   1.000
_cell.length_b   1.000
_cell.length_c   1.000
_cell.angle_alpha   90.00
_cell.angle_beta   90.00
_cell.angle_gamma   90.00
#
_symmetry.space_group_name_H-M   'P 1'
#
loop_
_entity.id
_entity.type
_entity.pdbx_description
1 polymer ?
#
loop_
_entity_poly.entity_id
_entity_poly.type
_entity_poly.pdbx_seq_one_letter_code
_entity_poly.pdbx_strand_id
1 'polypeptide(L)'
;MSEARNPHFIEENRRQIERLNKLGWYHSIELPDGQVIEGHQSIAQLKKRVAQFPIPQDLSGKRVLDVGAWDGWFSFEMERRGAEVLALDSTRSTRLLEAKKLLGSKIEYHIGDICRLTYRDLGMFDIVLFFGVLYHVKHPVMALENVCGMCRDMACIESFVTSSDLEAAPVMEFYETTELRGQLDNWVGPNVPCLMAFTRTAGFARAQYEGSLGERAHVTAFRDWGKEAPTTPAPEVLCVENANTHSHTFSTSEDDYITFYFRSDVPDLTCDNVRPVIGEFGSRPIHVAPTGEKAWQATSKIPPGLTAGWHEATIAVASSARCRPLKIGLDVGDYLSWTAKRDAALAITRITDGKTFEDDMALVGPGGAISVWATGLGEASTSADVSLRLNGTTLPAIWLAPASNGAPRQINALLPAGLETGPAAVSVVNAGKETPPRHVRLTHLRLA
;
A
#
# COMPACT_ATOMS: atom_id res chain seq x y z
N MET A 1 49.97 -14.60 5.47
CA MET A 1 50.27 -15.97 4.99
C MET A 1 48.96 -16.72 4.98
N SER A 2 48.55 -17.23 3.82
CA SER A 2 47.20 -17.78 3.62
C SER A 2 46.99 -19.04 4.46
N GLU A 3 45.92 -19.04 5.24
CA GLU A 3 45.46 -20.18 6.05
C GLU A 3 44.95 -21.37 5.22
N ALA A 4 45.06 -21.31 3.89
CA ALA A 4 44.87 -22.45 3.03
C ALA A 4 46.05 -23.42 3.14
N ARG A 5 45.78 -24.67 3.58
CA ARG A 5 46.68 -25.85 3.69
C ARG A 5 47.34 -26.14 5.05
N ASN A 6 46.70 -25.80 6.17
CA ASN A 6 47.13 -26.31 7.49
C ASN A 6 46.56 -27.72 7.76
N PRO A 7 47.39 -28.78 7.92
CA PRO A 7 46.92 -30.16 8.14
C PRO A 7 46.09 -30.36 9.41
N HIS A 8 46.32 -29.54 10.44
CA HIS A 8 45.57 -29.60 11.70
C HIS A 8 44.13 -29.07 11.53
N PHE A 9 43.96 -28.04 10.69
CA PHE A 9 42.66 -27.43 10.38
C PHE A 9 41.79 -28.32 9.49
N ILE A 10 42.43 -29.08 8.58
CA ILE A 10 41.77 -30.05 7.70
C ILE A 10 41.18 -31.23 8.50
N GLU A 11 41.88 -31.70 9.52
CA GLU A 11 41.40 -32.80 10.38
C GLU A 11 40.28 -32.35 11.33
N GLU A 12 40.33 -31.11 11.83
CA GLU A 12 39.28 -30.54 12.66
C GLU A 12 37.99 -30.27 11.86
N ASN A 13 38.11 -29.76 10.64
CA ASN A 13 36.98 -29.63 9.70
C ASN A 13 36.37 -30.98 9.34
N ARG A 14 37.17 -32.02 9.10
CA ARG A 14 36.67 -33.37 8.80
C ARG A 14 35.85 -33.94 9.96
N ARG A 15 36.34 -33.84 11.20
CA ARG A 15 35.60 -34.25 12.40
C ARG A 15 34.34 -33.44 12.62
N GLN A 16 34.38 -32.16 12.28
CA GLN A 16 33.21 -31.29 12.32
C GLN A 16 32.18 -31.75 11.27
N ILE A 17 32.56 -31.97 10.01
CA ILE A 17 31.69 -32.45 8.93
C ILE A 17 31.04 -33.80 9.28
N GLU A 18 31.80 -34.76 9.84
CA GLU A 18 31.25 -36.04 10.31
C GLU A 18 30.22 -35.88 11.44
N ARG A 19 30.43 -34.93 12.36
CA ARG A 19 29.47 -34.56 13.40
C ARG A 19 28.24 -33.87 12.81
N LEU A 20 28.44 -33.00 11.82
CA LEU A 20 27.37 -32.26 11.15
C LEU A 20 26.47 -33.19 10.35
N ASN A 21 27.00 -34.17 9.63
CA ASN A 21 26.19 -35.16 8.88
C ASN A 21 25.22 -35.96 9.79
N LYS A 22 25.50 -36.07 11.10
CA LYS A 22 24.61 -36.70 12.08
C LYS A 22 23.44 -35.81 12.53
N LEU A 23 23.46 -34.51 12.22
CA LEU A 23 22.41 -33.55 12.58
C LEU A 23 21.21 -33.59 11.62
N GLY A 24 21.28 -34.33 10.52
CA GLY A 24 20.22 -34.41 9.51
C GLY A 24 20.01 -33.08 8.79
N TRP A 25 20.93 -32.72 7.89
CA TRP A 25 20.83 -31.49 7.08
C TRP A 25 19.74 -31.61 6.02
N TYR A 26 19.03 -30.52 5.80
CA TYR A 26 18.05 -30.41 4.72
C TYR A 26 18.71 -29.92 3.43
N HIS A 27 19.55 -28.89 3.51
CA HIS A 27 20.32 -28.40 2.36
C HIS A 27 21.74 -28.96 2.37
N SER A 28 22.20 -29.50 1.25
CA SER A 28 23.62 -29.76 1.05
C SER A 28 24.38 -28.44 0.95
N ILE A 29 25.59 -28.36 1.48
CA ILE A 29 26.40 -27.13 1.48
C ILE A 29 27.81 -27.43 1.00
N GLU A 30 28.23 -26.73 -0.05
CA GLU A 30 29.60 -26.78 -0.59
C GLU A 30 30.49 -25.80 0.19
N LEU A 31 31.55 -26.31 0.80
CA LEU A 31 32.50 -25.56 1.61
C LEU A 31 33.63 -24.98 0.76
N PRO A 32 34.37 -23.96 1.26
CA PRO A 32 35.39 -23.28 0.45
C PRO A 32 36.58 -24.18 0.03
N ASP A 33 36.79 -25.30 0.71
CA ASP A 33 37.81 -26.30 0.39
C ASP A 33 37.34 -27.39 -0.58
N GLY A 34 36.10 -27.29 -1.08
CA GLY A 34 35.47 -28.23 -2.00
C GLY A 34 34.81 -29.43 -1.33
N GLN A 35 34.85 -29.55 0.00
CA GLN A 35 34.08 -30.56 0.71
C GLN A 35 32.59 -30.22 0.70
N VAL A 36 31.73 -31.23 0.79
CA VAL A 36 30.27 -31.04 0.83
C VAL A 36 29.72 -31.62 2.12
N ILE A 37 28.92 -30.81 2.83
CA ILE A 37 28.03 -31.31 3.87
C ILE A 37 26.79 -31.86 3.16
N GLU A 38 26.52 -33.15 3.33
CA GLU A 38 25.44 -33.84 2.62
C GLU A 38 24.11 -33.61 3.34
N GLY A 39 23.14 -33.06 2.61
CA GLY A 39 21.78 -32.84 3.07
C GLY A 39 20.74 -33.57 2.21
N HIS A 40 19.49 -33.54 2.66
CA HIS A 40 18.39 -34.18 1.92
C HIS A 40 18.24 -33.65 0.49
N GLN A 41 18.46 -32.35 0.28
CA GLN A 41 18.49 -31.71 -1.02
C GLN A 41 19.94 -31.52 -1.49
N SER A 42 20.26 -32.10 -2.63
CA SER A 42 21.57 -31.95 -3.28
C SER A 42 21.79 -30.53 -3.81
N ILE A 43 23.05 -30.11 -3.95
CA ILE A 43 23.44 -28.82 -4.55
C ILE A 43 22.81 -28.64 -5.95
N ALA A 44 22.74 -29.70 -6.75
CA ALA A 44 22.16 -29.65 -8.09
C ALA A 44 20.65 -29.34 -8.04
N GLN A 45 19.91 -29.93 -7.09
CA GLN A 45 18.49 -29.64 -6.91
C GLN A 45 18.28 -28.20 -6.45
N LEU A 46 19.11 -27.70 -5.53
CA LEU A 46 19.02 -26.33 -5.03
C LEU A 46 19.30 -25.29 -6.13
N LYS A 47 20.34 -25.51 -6.94
CA LYS A 47 20.63 -24.68 -8.13
C LYS A 47 19.48 -24.72 -9.14
N LYS A 48 18.86 -25.89 -9.36
CA LYS A 48 17.71 -26.04 -10.27
C LYS A 48 16.50 -25.24 -9.79
N ARG A 49 16.23 -25.19 -8.49
CA ARG A 49 15.15 -24.39 -7.88
C ARG A 49 15.37 -22.89 -8.13
N VAL A 50 16.57 -22.37 -7.85
CA VAL A 50 16.90 -20.95 -8.11
C VAL A 50 16.79 -20.61 -9.59
N ALA A 51 17.19 -21.52 -10.48
CA ALA A 51 17.14 -21.32 -11.93
C ALA A 51 15.72 -21.23 -12.51
N GLN A 52 14.67 -21.51 -11.72
CA GLN A 52 13.28 -21.28 -12.16
C GLN A 52 12.88 -19.80 -12.14
N PHE A 53 13.66 -18.96 -11.46
CA PHE A 53 13.35 -17.55 -11.28
C PHE A 53 14.31 -16.64 -12.07
N PRO A 54 13.87 -15.45 -12.49
CA PRO A 54 14.71 -14.47 -13.20
C PRO A 54 15.64 -13.71 -12.23
N ILE A 55 16.27 -14.40 -11.27
CA ILE A 55 17.24 -13.81 -10.33
C ILE A 55 18.55 -13.55 -11.06
N PRO A 56 19.03 -12.29 -11.12
CA PRO A 56 20.31 -11.97 -11.75
C PRO A 56 21.49 -12.75 -11.16
N GLN A 57 22.51 -12.98 -11.98
CA GLN A 57 23.76 -13.62 -11.52
C GLN A 57 24.62 -12.67 -10.69
N ASP A 58 24.59 -11.37 -11.02
CA ASP A 58 25.24 -10.31 -10.24
C ASP A 58 24.18 -9.58 -9.42
N LEU A 59 24.32 -9.65 -8.10
CA LEU A 59 23.47 -9.01 -7.11
C LEU A 59 24.23 -7.92 -6.34
N SER A 60 25.35 -7.43 -6.88
CA SER A 60 26.12 -6.34 -6.28
C SER A 60 25.24 -5.11 -6.01
N GLY A 61 25.22 -4.66 -4.75
CA GLY A 61 24.41 -3.51 -4.32
C GLY A 61 22.92 -3.81 -4.13
N LYS A 62 22.50 -5.07 -4.25
CA LYS A 62 21.13 -5.51 -3.97
C LYS A 62 20.99 -6.07 -2.56
N ARG A 63 19.84 -5.83 -1.94
CA ARG A 63 19.44 -6.43 -0.66
C ARG A 63 18.46 -7.57 -0.91
N VAL A 64 18.70 -8.72 -0.28
CA VAL A 64 17.86 -9.92 -0.42
C VAL A 64 17.38 -10.40 0.94
N LEU A 65 16.08 -10.69 1.04
CA LEU A 65 15.48 -11.38 2.18
C LEU A 65 15.22 -12.84 1.82
N ASP A 66 15.73 -13.77 2.61
CA ASP A 66 15.46 -15.20 2.49
C ASP A 66 14.55 -15.65 3.63
N VAL A 67 13.26 -15.83 3.36
CA VAL A 67 12.26 -16.21 4.36
C VAL A 67 12.17 -17.73 4.44
N GLY A 68 12.29 -18.28 5.65
CA GLY A 68 12.37 -19.72 5.88
C GLY A 68 13.73 -20.28 5.49
N ALA A 69 14.81 -19.58 5.86
CA ALA A 69 16.17 -19.90 5.40
C ALA A 69 16.65 -21.29 5.83
N TRP A 70 16.13 -21.83 6.94
CA TRP A 70 16.47 -23.14 7.50
C TRP A 70 17.98 -23.37 7.69
N ASP A 71 18.64 -24.11 6.79
CA ASP A 71 20.11 -24.33 6.83
C ASP A 71 20.91 -23.24 6.11
N GLY A 72 20.24 -22.34 5.39
CA GLY A 72 20.81 -21.09 4.84
C GLY A 72 21.35 -21.16 3.42
N TRP A 73 21.19 -22.27 2.68
CA TRP A 73 21.81 -22.41 1.36
C TRP A 73 21.42 -21.30 0.36
N PHE A 74 20.13 -20.95 0.28
CA PHE A 74 19.68 -19.87 -0.61
C PHE A 74 20.27 -18.52 -0.19
N SER A 75 20.31 -18.24 1.12
CA SER A 75 20.99 -17.07 1.66
C SER A 75 22.46 -16.98 1.23
N PHE A 76 23.22 -18.08 1.38
CA PHE A 76 24.64 -18.13 0.98
C PHE A 76 24.82 -18.00 -0.53
N GLU A 77 23.91 -18.57 -1.33
CA GLU A 77 23.91 -18.43 -2.78
C GLU A 77 23.74 -16.97 -3.21
N MET A 78 22.81 -16.24 -2.59
CA MET A 78 22.58 -14.82 -2.89
C MET A 78 23.75 -13.95 -2.43
N GLU A 79 24.34 -14.24 -1.27
CA GLU A 79 25.56 -13.56 -0.81
C GLU A 79 26.74 -13.81 -1.76
N ARG A 80 26.91 -15.05 -2.24
CA ARG A 80 27.97 -15.39 -3.21
C ARG A 80 27.83 -14.62 -4.52
N ARG A 81 26.60 -14.23 -4.88
CA ARG A 81 26.28 -13.39 -6.04
C ARG A 81 26.46 -11.89 -5.77
N GLY A 82 26.86 -11.49 -4.56
CA GLY A 82 27.20 -10.11 -4.20
C GLY A 82 26.13 -9.34 -3.42
N ALA A 83 25.02 -9.99 -3.03
CA ALA A 83 23.94 -9.33 -2.32
C ALA A 83 24.24 -9.14 -0.82
N GLU A 84 23.65 -8.10 -0.23
CA GLU A 84 23.46 -8.01 1.22
C GLU A 84 22.26 -8.87 1.60
N VAL A 85 22.44 -9.89 2.43
CA VAL A 85 21.40 -10.89 2.70
C VAL A 85 20.99 -10.89 4.16
N LEU A 86 19.68 -10.86 4.39
CA LEU A 86 19.06 -11.18 5.66
C LEU A 86 18.33 -12.53 5.54
N ALA A 87 18.78 -13.51 6.32
CA ALA A 87 18.10 -14.79 6.50
C ALA A 87 17.08 -14.66 7.63
N LEU A 88 15.83 -15.06 7.36
CA LEU A 88 14.74 -15.07 8.34
C LEU A 88 14.25 -16.51 8.54
N ASP A 89 14.06 -16.93 9.79
CA ASP A 89 13.40 -18.18 10.12
C ASP A 89 12.58 -18.04 11.41
N SER A 90 11.47 -18.78 11.54
CA SER A 90 10.64 -18.74 12.75
C SER A 90 11.30 -19.42 13.94
N THR A 91 12.31 -20.27 13.68
CA THR A 91 13.05 -21.00 14.70
C THR A 91 14.56 -20.81 14.52
N ARG A 92 15.30 -20.93 15.62
CA ARG A 92 16.76 -20.84 15.58
C ARG A 92 17.36 -22.12 14.99
N SER A 93 18.03 -21.99 13.85
CA SER A 93 18.78 -23.07 13.21
C SER A 93 20.25 -23.05 13.66
N THR A 94 20.67 -24.06 14.41
CA THR A 94 22.09 -24.25 14.75
C THR A 94 22.91 -24.58 13.50
N ARG A 95 22.31 -25.29 12.53
CA ARG A 95 22.93 -25.67 11.25
C ARG A 95 23.28 -24.44 10.41
N LEU A 96 22.38 -23.46 10.29
CA LEU A 96 22.69 -22.20 9.59
C LEU A 96 23.87 -21.48 10.24
N LEU A 97 23.90 -21.39 11.58
CA LEU A 97 24.99 -20.73 12.30
C LEU A 97 26.34 -21.44 12.09
N GLU A 98 26.34 -22.77 12.07
CA GLU A 98 27.54 -23.57 11.80
C GLU A 98 28.00 -23.42 10.35
N ALA A 99 27.08 -23.50 9.38
CA ALA A 99 27.37 -23.28 7.96
C ALA A 99 27.91 -21.87 7.71
N LYS A 100 27.28 -20.84 8.30
CA LYS A 100 27.72 -19.44 8.22
C LYS A 100 29.16 -19.30 8.70
N LYS A 101 29.52 -19.94 9.82
CA LYS A 101 30.90 -19.94 10.35
C LYS A 101 31.87 -20.64 9.40
N LEU A 102 31.52 -21.82 8.89
CA LEU A 102 32.37 -22.60 7.99
C LEU A 102 32.61 -21.90 6.64
N LEU A 103 31.61 -21.17 6.15
CA LEU A 103 31.68 -20.43 4.89
C LEU A 103 32.36 -19.06 5.05
N GLY A 104 32.62 -18.60 6.28
CA GLY A 104 33.05 -17.22 6.54
C GLY A 104 32.01 -16.18 6.07
N SER A 105 30.74 -16.59 6.03
CA SER A 105 29.64 -15.81 5.49
C SER A 105 29.30 -14.62 6.39
N LYS A 106 28.84 -13.52 5.79
CA LYS A 106 28.46 -12.26 6.44
C LYS A 106 26.95 -12.04 6.52
N ILE A 107 26.13 -12.95 5.97
CA ILE A 107 24.65 -12.84 6.04
C ILE A 107 24.16 -12.51 7.45
N GLU A 108 23.15 -11.64 7.54
CA GLU A 108 22.45 -11.41 8.79
C GLU A 108 21.46 -12.55 9.04
N TYR A 109 21.24 -12.92 10.30
CA TYR A 109 20.28 -13.96 10.66
C TYR A 109 19.32 -13.46 11.73
N HIS A 110 18.05 -13.41 11.39
CA HIS A 110 16.97 -12.95 12.24
C HIS A 110 16.00 -14.11 12.54
N ILE A 111 15.54 -14.18 13.79
CA ILE A 111 14.55 -15.18 14.21
C ILE A 111 13.22 -14.46 14.41
N GLY A 112 12.21 -14.84 13.63
CA GLY A 112 10.88 -14.28 13.76
C GLY A 112 9.87 -14.86 12.76
N ASP A 113 8.60 -14.59 13.03
CA ASP A 113 7.47 -15.10 12.24
C ASP A 113 7.11 -14.10 11.13
N ILE A 114 7.14 -14.54 9.88
CA ILE A 114 6.78 -13.72 8.72
C ILE A 114 5.35 -13.15 8.81
N CYS A 115 4.44 -13.81 9.52
CA CYS A 115 3.08 -13.29 9.73
C CYS A 115 3.04 -12.08 10.69
N ARG A 116 4.13 -11.80 11.41
CA ARG A 116 4.20 -10.73 12.43
C ARG A 116 5.19 -9.63 12.11
N LEU A 117 6.10 -9.86 11.17
CA LEU A 117 7.15 -8.93 10.79
C LEU A 117 6.77 -8.14 9.55
N THR A 118 7.17 -6.88 9.53
CA THR A 118 6.89 -5.93 8.45
C THR A 118 8.18 -5.23 8.01
N TYR A 119 8.06 -4.38 6.97
CA TYR A 119 9.16 -3.52 6.54
C TYR A 119 9.65 -2.55 7.63
N ARG A 120 8.86 -2.29 8.68
CA ARG A 120 9.28 -1.45 9.81
C ARG A 120 10.29 -2.17 10.71
N ASP A 121 10.23 -3.49 10.73
CA ASP A 121 11.08 -4.34 11.57
C ASP A 121 12.39 -4.69 10.86
N LEU A 122 12.32 -5.06 9.57
CA LEU A 122 13.47 -5.59 8.81
C LEU A 122 13.95 -4.67 7.68
N GLY A 123 13.21 -3.61 7.36
CA GLY A 123 13.45 -2.79 6.18
C GLY A 123 12.90 -3.40 4.89
N MET A 124 13.36 -2.85 3.77
CA MET A 124 12.93 -3.21 2.42
C MET A 124 14.05 -3.88 1.64
N PHE A 125 13.70 -4.83 0.79
CA PHE A 125 14.63 -5.66 0.02
C PHE A 125 14.30 -5.58 -1.47
N ASP A 126 15.32 -5.57 -2.32
CA ASP A 126 15.13 -5.60 -3.76
C ASP A 126 14.47 -6.92 -4.19
N ILE A 127 14.93 -8.03 -3.61
CA ILE A 127 14.44 -9.38 -3.90
C ILE A 127 14.04 -10.07 -2.59
N VAL A 128 12.88 -10.72 -2.57
CA VAL A 128 12.45 -11.57 -1.45
C VAL A 128 12.29 -13.01 -1.93
N LEU A 129 12.98 -13.96 -1.30
CA LEU A 129 12.80 -15.39 -1.51
C LEU A 129 11.79 -15.93 -0.49
N PHE A 130 10.78 -16.63 -0.98
CA PHE A 130 9.74 -17.25 -0.16
C PHE A 130 9.58 -18.72 -0.57
N PHE A 131 10.59 -19.52 -0.24
CA PHE A 131 10.76 -20.87 -0.79
C PHE A 131 10.34 -21.96 0.19
N GLY A 132 9.22 -22.62 -0.11
CA GLY A 132 8.72 -23.74 0.69
C GLY A 132 8.15 -23.31 2.05
N VAL A 133 7.67 -22.07 2.18
CA VAL A 133 7.17 -21.51 3.45
C VAL A 133 5.65 -21.41 3.50
N LEU A 134 4.99 -21.14 2.38
CA LEU A 134 3.55 -20.80 2.34
C LEU A 134 2.66 -21.87 3.01
N TYR A 135 2.95 -23.15 2.79
CA TYR A 135 2.17 -24.25 3.36
C TYR A 135 2.46 -24.48 4.86
N HIS A 136 3.53 -23.89 5.40
CA HIS A 136 3.87 -23.91 6.83
C HIS A 136 3.23 -22.77 7.64
N VAL A 137 2.54 -21.82 7.00
CA VAL A 137 1.88 -20.71 7.69
C VAL A 137 0.35 -20.87 7.74
N LYS A 138 -0.24 -20.55 8.89
CA LYS A 138 -1.70 -20.56 9.10
C LYS A 138 -2.43 -19.47 8.31
N HIS A 139 -1.75 -18.37 8.02
CA HIS A 139 -2.31 -17.18 7.37
C HIS A 139 -1.53 -16.90 6.06
N PRO A 140 -1.72 -17.70 5.00
CA PRO A 140 -0.90 -17.65 3.79
C PRO A 140 -0.95 -16.29 3.08
N VAL A 141 -2.12 -15.65 3.01
CA VAL A 141 -2.27 -14.33 2.38
C VAL A 141 -1.56 -13.24 3.19
N MET A 142 -1.69 -13.25 4.52
CA MET A 142 -0.99 -12.30 5.40
C MET A 142 0.53 -12.43 5.27
N ALA A 143 1.06 -13.65 5.21
CA ALA A 143 2.49 -13.86 4.98
C ALA A 143 2.94 -13.27 3.63
N LEU A 144 2.15 -13.47 2.57
CA LEU A 144 2.44 -12.90 1.25
C LEU A 144 2.31 -11.38 1.22
N GLU A 145 1.38 -10.79 1.98
CA GLU A 145 1.26 -9.33 2.13
C GLU A 145 2.48 -8.72 2.82
N ASN A 146 3.00 -9.39 3.85
CA ASN A 146 4.24 -8.97 4.51
C ASN A 146 5.45 -9.13 3.58
N VAL A 147 5.54 -10.22 2.83
CA VAL A 147 6.54 -10.40 1.76
C VAL A 147 6.45 -9.28 0.72
N CYS A 148 5.25 -8.95 0.27
CA CYS A 148 4.96 -7.89 -0.69
C CYS A 148 5.37 -6.51 -0.14
N GLY A 149 5.02 -6.23 1.12
CA GLY A 149 5.32 -4.98 1.80
C GLY A 149 6.80 -4.77 2.10
N MET A 150 7.62 -5.83 2.15
CA MET A 150 9.08 -5.77 2.29
C MET A 150 9.82 -5.80 0.95
N CYS A 151 9.10 -5.90 -0.17
CA CYS A 151 9.68 -6.09 -1.50
C CYS A 151 9.66 -4.80 -2.34
N ARG A 152 10.81 -4.43 -2.91
CA ARG A 152 10.96 -3.30 -3.84
C ARG A 152 10.77 -3.71 -5.29
N ASP A 153 11.44 -4.78 -5.75
CA ASP A 153 11.44 -5.16 -7.17
C ASP A 153 10.62 -6.43 -7.41
N MET A 154 11.05 -7.57 -6.86
CA MET A 154 10.39 -8.86 -7.10
C MET A 154 10.45 -9.83 -5.92
N ALA A 155 9.43 -10.68 -5.80
CA ALA A 155 9.43 -11.82 -4.89
C ALA A 155 9.43 -13.13 -5.69
N CYS A 156 10.27 -14.07 -5.27
CA CYS A 156 10.36 -15.41 -5.83
C CYS A 156 9.65 -16.37 -4.87
N ILE A 157 8.48 -16.86 -5.27
CA ILE A 157 7.59 -17.65 -4.43
C ILE A 157 7.63 -19.09 -4.92
N GLU A 158 8.03 -20.00 -4.03
CA GLU A 158 7.94 -21.45 -4.27
C GLU A 158 7.06 -22.08 -3.19
N SER A 159 6.06 -22.86 -3.58
CA SER A 159 5.20 -23.58 -2.64
C SER A 159 4.82 -24.96 -3.17
N PHE A 160 4.53 -25.86 -2.24
CA PHE A 160 3.72 -27.04 -2.56
C PHE A 160 2.39 -26.60 -3.20
N VAL A 161 1.95 -27.34 -4.21
CA VAL A 161 0.63 -27.19 -4.83
C VAL A 161 -0.04 -28.55 -5.03
N THR A 162 -1.36 -28.59 -4.86
CA THR A 162 -2.17 -29.82 -5.03
C THR A 162 -2.40 -30.16 -6.52
N SER A 163 -2.39 -29.15 -7.37
CA SER A 163 -2.51 -29.29 -8.83
C SER A 163 -1.82 -28.12 -9.54
N SER A 164 -1.25 -28.41 -10.72
CA SER A 164 -0.68 -27.42 -11.65
C SER A 164 -1.59 -27.09 -12.84
N ASP A 165 -2.85 -27.55 -12.83
CA ASP A 165 -3.84 -27.19 -13.84
C ASP A 165 -4.22 -25.70 -13.72
N LEU A 166 -3.87 -24.91 -14.73
CA LEU A 166 -4.09 -23.46 -14.75
C LEU A 166 -5.55 -23.09 -15.06
N GLU A 167 -6.31 -24.00 -15.66
CA GLU A 167 -7.73 -23.77 -16.02
C GLU A 167 -8.68 -24.15 -14.87
N ALA A 168 -8.15 -24.79 -13.82
CA ALA A 168 -8.92 -25.14 -12.64
C ALA A 168 -9.35 -23.89 -11.85
N ALA A 169 -10.50 -23.98 -11.15
CA ALA A 169 -10.90 -22.95 -10.20
C ALA A 169 -9.84 -22.83 -9.07
N PRO A 170 -9.58 -21.62 -8.53
CA PRO A 170 -8.66 -21.46 -7.42
C PRO A 170 -9.22 -22.14 -6.17
N VAL A 171 -8.50 -23.14 -5.66
CA VAL A 171 -8.86 -23.91 -4.46
C VAL A 171 -7.67 -23.98 -3.51
N MET A 172 -7.96 -23.88 -2.21
CA MET A 172 -7.02 -24.13 -1.13
C MET A 172 -7.59 -25.25 -0.25
N GLU A 173 -6.83 -26.34 -0.12
CA GLU A 173 -7.10 -27.36 0.89
C GLU A 173 -6.58 -26.87 2.25
N PHE A 174 -7.33 -27.14 3.31
CA PHE A 174 -6.89 -26.93 4.69
C PHE A 174 -6.48 -28.28 5.29
N TYR A 175 -5.33 -28.30 5.96
CA TYR A 175 -4.77 -29.47 6.61
C TYR A 175 -4.93 -29.33 8.12
N GLU A 176 -5.77 -30.19 8.69
CA GLU A 176 -6.07 -30.19 10.12
C GLU A 176 -5.02 -30.99 10.92
N THR A 177 -4.41 -31.99 10.28
CA THR A 177 -3.59 -32.98 10.96
C THR A 177 -2.24 -33.19 10.27
N THR A 178 -2.13 -34.17 9.39
CA THR A 178 -0.86 -34.68 8.81
C THR A 178 -0.97 -34.97 7.32
N GLU A 179 -2.00 -34.41 6.67
CA GLU A 179 -2.40 -34.67 5.29
C GLU A 179 -1.25 -34.44 4.31
N LEU A 180 -0.38 -33.46 4.60
CA LEU A 180 0.84 -33.23 3.84
C LEU A 180 2.04 -33.96 4.48
N ARG A 181 2.22 -35.22 4.06
CA ARG A 181 3.41 -36.05 4.33
C ARG A 181 3.71 -36.32 5.82
N GLY A 182 2.69 -36.41 6.67
CA GLY A 182 2.91 -36.79 8.07
C GLY A 182 3.34 -35.64 8.99
N GLN A 183 3.42 -34.42 8.49
CA GLN A 183 3.93 -33.25 9.22
C GLN A 183 2.79 -32.47 9.87
N LEU A 184 2.99 -32.06 11.13
CA LEU A 184 1.99 -31.36 11.97
C LEU A 184 2.00 -29.84 11.79
N ASP A 185 2.96 -29.31 11.06
CA ASP A 185 3.18 -27.88 10.83
C ASP A 185 2.81 -27.43 9.42
N ASN A 186 2.06 -28.27 8.69
CA ASN A 186 1.48 -27.92 7.39
C ASN A 186 0.01 -27.56 7.56
N TRP A 187 -0.40 -26.42 7.02
CA TRP A 187 -1.75 -25.87 7.22
C TRP A 187 -2.58 -25.82 5.95
N VAL A 188 -1.95 -25.62 4.80
CA VAL A 188 -2.68 -25.37 3.54
C VAL A 188 -1.99 -25.95 2.31
N GLY A 189 -2.79 -26.33 1.32
CA GLY A 189 -2.35 -26.76 -0.01
C GLY A 189 -3.14 -26.05 -1.12
N PRO A 190 -2.67 -24.93 -1.66
CA PRO A 190 -3.31 -24.27 -2.79
C PRO A 190 -3.04 -25.04 -4.10
N ASN A 191 -3.95 -24.96 -5.08
CA ASN A 191 -3.57 -25.22 -6.47
C ASN A 191 -2.89 -23.99 -7.09
N VAL A 192 -2.27 -24.14 -8.27
CA VAL A 192 -1.56 -23.02 -8.93
C VAL A 192 -2.44 -21.78 -9.15
N PRO A 193 -3.70 -21.88 -9.64
CA PRO A 193 -4.58 -20.74 -9.76
C PRO A 193 -4.82 -20.00 -8.43
N CYS A 194 -4.96 -20.74 -7.32
CA CYS A 194 -5.10 -20.17 -5.98
C CYS A 194 -3.81 -19.49 -5.52
N LEU A 195 -2.63 -20.10 -5.73
CA LEU A 195 -1.34 -19.50 -5.41
C LEU A 195 -1.13 -18.17 -6.16
N MET A 196 -1.47 -18.15 -7.46
CA MET A 196 -1.42 -16.93 -8.26
C MET A 196 -2.43 -15.88 -7.77
N ALA A 197 -3.63 -16.29 -7.38
CA ALA A 197 -4.64 -15.39 -6.81
C ALA A 197 -4.15 -14.78 -5.48
N PHE A 198 -3.62 -15.58 -4.55
CA PHE A 198 -3.01 -15.09 -3.31
C PHE A 198 -1.89 -14.08 -3.58
N THR A 199 -1.03 -14.37 -4.55
CA THR A 199 0.07 -13.47 -4.93
C THR A 199 -0.46 -12.11 -5.42
N ARG A 200 -1.50 -12.10 -6.26
CA ARG A 200 -2.13 -10.84 -6.71
C ARG A 200 -2.85 -10.11 -5.57
N THR A 201 -3.60 -10.85 -4.74
CA THR A 201 -4.31 -10.31 -3.57
C THR A 201 -3.36 -9.66 -2.57
N ALA A 202 -2.16 -10.21 -2.42
CA ALA A 202 -1.13 -9.66 -1.55
C ALA A 202 -0.60 -8.27 -2.00
N GLY A 203 -1.00 -7.78 -3.18
CA GLY A 203 -0.70 -6.43 -3.65
C GLY A 203 0.46 -6.35 -4.66
N PHE A 204 0.92 -7.48 -5.20
CA PHE A 204 1.87 -7.45 -6.33
C PHE A 204 1.16 -7.00 -7.61
N ALA A 205 1.82 -6.14 -8.39
CA ALA A 205 1.30 -5.62 -9.65
C ALA A 205 1.13 -6.75 -10.69
N ARG A 206 2.10 -7.66 -10.75
CA ARG A 206 2.10 -8.81 -11.66
C ARG A 206 2.51 -10.08 -10.92
N ALA A 207 1.90 -11.20 -11.30
CA ALA A 207 2.27 -12.53 -10.84
C ALA A 207 2.42 -13.44 -12.06
N GLN A 208 3.62 -13.97 -12.28
CA GLN A 208 3.98 -14.81 -13.40
C GLN A 208 4.26 -16.23 -12.91
N TYR A 209 3.56 -17.21 -13.47
CA TYR A 209 3.87 -18.62 -13.22
C TYR A 209 5.04 -19.05 -14.12
N GLU A 210 6.14 -19.49 -13.49
CA GLU A 210 7.36 -19.90 -14.20
C GLU A 210 7.37 -21.40 -14.51
N GLY A 211 6.61 -22.19 -13.75
CA GLY A 211 6.51 -23.64 -13.91
C GLY A 211 6.51 -24.40 -12.58
N SER A 212 6.47 -25.72 -12.68
CA SER A 212 6.50 -26.62 -11.52
C SER A 212 7.63 -27.63 -11.60
N LEU A 213 8.30 -27.88 -10.48
CA LEU A 213 9.23 -28.99 -10.29
C LEU A 213 8.57 -30.05 -9.40
N GLY A 214 7.87 -31.00 -10.03
CA GLY A 214 6.99 -31.92 -9.31
C GLY A 214 5.82 -31.15 -8.69
N GLU A 215 5.57 -31.35 -7.41
CA GLU A 215 4.49 -30.69 -6.66
C GLU A 215 4.86 -29.28 -6.17
N ARG A 216 5.95 -28.69 -6.69
CA ARG A 216 6.43 -27.35 -6.29
C ARG A 216 6.25 -26.37 -7.42
N ALA A 217 5.31 -25.44 -7.26
CA ALA A 217 5.08 -24.35 -8.21
C ALA A 217 6.02 -23.18 -7.92
N HIS A 218 6.44 -22.48 -8.97
CA HIS A 218 7.31 -21.31 -8.93
C HIS A 218 6.55 -20.13 -9.54
N VAL A 219 6.40 -19.06 -8.76
CA VAL A 219 5.74 -17.82 -9.18
C VAL A 219 6.69 -16.65 -8.91
N THR A 220 6.98 -15.88 -9.95
CA THR A 220 7.66 -14.58 -9.79
C THR A 220 6.60 -13.50 -9.67
N ALA A 221 6.65 -12.74 -8.57
CA ALA A 221 5.77 -11.61 -8.33
C ALA A 221 6.54 -10.30 -8.46
N PHE A 222 5.96 -9.30 -9.13
CA PHE A 222 6.63 -8.03 -9.41
C PHE A 222 5.87 -6.87 -8.80
N ARG A 223 6.63 -5.87 -8.35
CA ARG A 223 6.10 -4.62 -7.77
C ARG A 223 5.80 -3.54 -8.81
N ASP A 224 6.15 -3.78 -10.07
CA ASP A 224 5.91 -2.88 -11.20
C ASP A 224 5.08 -3.53 -12.33
N TRP A 225 4.66 -2.70 -13.29
CA TRP A 225 3.94 -3.14 -14.49
C TRP A 225 4.83 -3.53 -15.68
N GLY A 226 6.15 -3.56 -15.50
CA GLY A 226 7.12 -3.66 -16.59
C GLY A 226 7.36 -2.33 -17.32
N LYS A 227 8.32 -2.35 -18.26
CA LYS A 227 8.76 -1.18 -19.03
C LYS A 227 8.35 -1.35 -20.50
N GLU A 228 7.19 -0.83 -20.85
CA GLU A 228 6.73 -0.72 -22.24
C GLU A 228 6.61 0.77 -22.63
N ALA A 229 7.08 1.11 -23.83
CA ALA A 229 6.93 2.48 -24.34
C ALA A 229 5.47 2.74 -24.72
N PRO A 230 4.88 3.89 -24.33
CA PRO A 230 3.50 4.18 -24.67
C PRO A 230 3.33 4.46 -26.17
N THR A 231 2.22 3.99 -26.72
CA THR A 231 1.83 4.18 -28.13
C THR A 231 0.56 5.01 -28.31
N THR A 232 -0.17 5.29 -27.22
CA THR A 232 -1.40 6.11 -27.25
C THR A 232 -1.39 7.19 -26.16
N PRO A 233 -2.20 8.26 -26.28
CA PRO A 233 -2.29 9.31 -25.25
C PRO A 233 -2.83 8.78 -23.93
N ALA A 234 -2.48 9.47 -22.84
CA ALA A 234 -2.91 9.11 -21.50
C ALA A 234 -4.43 9.27 -21.29
N PRO A 235 -5.05 8.47 -20.40
CA PRO A 235 -6.43 8.69 -19.99
C PRO A 235 -6.61 10.01 -19.22
N GLU A 236 -7.77 10.64 -19.38
CA GLU A 236 -8.14 11.84 -18.62
C GLU A 236 -8.70 11.42 -17.26
N VAL A 237 -7.93 11.60 -16.18
CA VAL A 237 -8.41 11.32 -14.82
C VAL A 237 -9.34 12.44 -14.34
N LEU A 238 -10.55 12.08 -13.96
CA LEU A 238 -11.60 12.96 -13.46
C LEU A 238 -11.49 13.14 -11.94
N CYS A 239 -11.41 12.03 -11.20
CA CYS A 239 -11.19 12.02 -9.76
C CYS A 239 -10.53 10.72 -9.29
N VAL A 240 -9.99 10.78 -8.08
CA VAL A 240 -9.42 9.65 -7.35
C VAL A 240 -9.95 9.71 -5.93
N GLU A 241 -10.54 8.63 -5.44
CA GLU A 241 -11.12 8.59 -4.10
C GLU A 241 -10.91 7.23 -3.43
N ASN A 242 -11.04 7.20 -2.11
CA ASN A 242 -11.17 6.00 -1.33
C ASN A 242 -12.51 5.34 -1.63
N ALA A 243 -12.48 4.07 -2.05
CA ALA A 243 -13.67 3.34 -2.49
C ALA A 243 -14.73 3.15 -1.40
N ASN A 244 -14.32 3.20 -0.12
CA ASN A 244 -15.21 3.02 1.02
C ASN A 244 -15.69 4.36 1.61
N THR A 245 -14.79 5.34 1.71
CA THR A 245 -15.08 6.61 2.42
C THR A 245 -15.37 7.79 1.48
N HIS A 246 -15.13 7.63 0.17
CA HIS A 246 -15.18 8.69 -0.83
C HIS A 246 -14.29 9.91 -0.53
N SER A 247 -13.30 9.73 0.36
CA SER A 247 -12.31 10.76 0.71
C SER A 247 -11.06 10.67 -0.18
N HIS A 248 -10.12 11.60 -0.01
CA HIS A 248 -8.81 11.56 -0.69
C HIS A 248 -7.67 11.06 0.22
N THR A 249 -8.04 10.41 1.32
CA THR A 249 -7.11 9.85 2.32
C THR A 249 -7.27 8.34 2.39
N PHE A 250 -6.16 7.66 2.65
CA PHE A 250 -6.10 6.22 2.72
C PHE A 250 -5.22 5.79 3.89
N SER A 251 -5.43 4.58 4.38
CA SER A 251 -4.62 3.94 5.39
C SER A 251 -3.54 3.07 4.78
N THR A 252 -2.36 3.01 5.42
CA THR A 252 -1.35 1.98 5.10
C THR A 252 -1.51 0.71 5.93
N SER A 253 -2.36 0.72 6.96
CA SER A 253 -2.61 -0.43 7.85
C SER A 253 -3.94 -1.13 7.60
N GLU A 254 -4.89 -0.48 6.94
CA GLU A 254 -6.20 -1.04 6.60
C GLU A 254 -6.24 -1.48 5.13
N ASP A 255 -7.19 -2.35 4.80
CA ASP A 255 -7.51 -2.72 3.42
C ASP A 255 -8.28 -1.60 2.70
N ASP A 256 -7.61 -0.48 2.51
CA ASP A 256 -8.14 0.64 1.73
C ASP A 256 -7.93 0.43 0.23
N TYR A 257 -8.91 0.91 -0.52
CA TYR A 257 -8.95 0.80 -1.97
C TYR A 257 -9.05 2.17 -2.61
N ILE A 258 -8.26 2.40 -3.64
CA ILE A 258 -8.23 3.60 -4.46
C ILE A 258 -9.00 3.38 -5.75
N THR A 259 -10.00 4.22 -5.99
CA THR A 259 -10.80 4.22 -7.21
C THR A 259 -10.43 5.41 -8.08
N PHE A 260 -9.98 5.12 -9.29
CA PHE A 260 -9.77 6.11 -10.35
C PHE A 260 -11.03 6.18 -11.21
N TYR A 261 -11.58 7.38 -11.36
CA TYR A 261 -12.58 7.69 -12.38
C TYR A 261 -11.89 8.44 -13.52
N PHE A 262 -12.02 7.95 -14.75
CA PHE A 262 -11.28 8.50 -15.89
C PHE A 262 -12.01 8.31 -17.21
N ARG A 263 -11.61 9.08 -18.23
CA ARG A 263 -12.04 8.88 -19.62
C ARG A 263 -10.92 8.28 -20.45
N SER A 264 -11.29 7.39 -21.36
CA SER A 264 -10.37 6.74 -22.30
C SER A 264 -11.08 6.38 -23.61
N ASP A 265 -10.38 6.58 -24.72
CA ASP A 265 -10.81 6.09 -26.05
C ASP A 265 -10.50 4.59 -26.26
N VAL A 266 -9.75 3.96 -25.35
CA VAL A 266 -9.48 2.52 -25.39
C VAL A 266 -10.74 1.76 -24.96
N PRO A 267 -11.31 0.90 -25.81
CA PRO A 267 -12.48 0.09 -25.46
C PRO A 267 -12.09 -1.11 -24.58
N ASP A 268 -13.09 -1.80 -24.03
CA ASP A 268 -12.94 -3.11 -23.38
C ASP A 268 -11.84 -3.18 -22.30
N LEU A 269 -11.82 -2.17 -21.42
CA LEU A 269 -10.87 -2.14 -20.32
C LEU A 269 -11.21 -3.22 -19.27
N THR A 270 -10.17 -3.89 -18.80
CA THR A 270 -10.23 -4.96 -17.79
C THR A 270 -9.10 -4.78 -16.77
N CYS A 271 -9.12 -5.58 -15.70
CA CYS A 271 -8.04 -5.60 -14.71
C CYS A 271 -6.66 -6.00 -15.28
N ASP A 272 -6.59 -6.54 -16.51
CA ASP A 272 -5.33 -6.94 -17.15
C ASP A 272 -4.69 -5.81 -17.97
N ASN A 273 -5.49 -4.86 -18.45
CA ASN A 273 -4.99 -3.77 -19.27
C ASN A 273 -5.03 -2.41 -18.56
N VAL A 274 -5.58 -2.31 -17.36
CA VAL A 274 -5.50 -1.11 -16.53
C VAL A 274 -4.31 -1.21 -15.56
N ARG A 275 -3.42 -0.22 -15.57
CA ARG A 275 -2.10 -0.25 -14.92
C ARG A 275 -1.87 0.92 -13.91
N PRO A 276 -2.59 0.97 -12.76
CA PRO A 276 -2.41 2.01 -11.74
C PRO A 276 -1.07 1.90 -11.03
N VAL A 277 -0.47 3.04 -10.69
CA VAL A 277 0.72 3.14 -9.84
C VAL A 277 0.42 4.08 -8.69
N ILE A 278 0.74 3.66 -7.48
CA ILE A 278 0.58 4.42 -6.24
C ILE A 278 1.95 4.46 -5.54
N GLY A 279 2.45 5.67 -5.32
CA GLY A 279 3.83 5.89 -4.92
C GLY A 279 4.78 5.34 -5.98
N GLU A 280 5.67 4.45 -5.56
CA GLU A 280 6.62 3.76 -6.44
C GLU A 280 6.10 2.42 -6.98
N PHE A 281 4.94 1.95 -6.53
CA PHE A 281 4.47 0.58 -6.77
C PHE A 281 3.27 0.51 -7.72
N GLY A 282 3.29 -0.47 -8.63
CA GLY A 282 2.11 -0.86 -9.37
C GLY A 282 1.08 -1.52 -8.45
N SER A 283 -0.21 -1.26 -8.69
CA SER A 283 -1.28 -1.91 -7.93
C SER A 283 -2.37 -2.43 -8.86
N ARG A 284 -2.52 -3.76 -8.88
CA ARG A 284 -3.45 -4.44 -9.78
C ARG A 284 -4.90 -4.09 -9.44
N PRO A 285 -5.72 -3.69 -10.43
CA PRO A 285 -7.14 -3.48 -10.20
C PRO A 285 -7.84 -4.78 -9.81
N ILE A 286 -8.76 -4.67 -8.84
CA ILE A 286 -9.70 -5.73 -8.48
C ILE A 286 -11.05 -5.56 -9.21
N HIS A 287 -11.32 -4.35 -9.68
CA HIS A 287 -12.53 -4.02 -10.41
C HIS A 287 -12.24 -2.96 -11.47
N VAL A 288 -12.73 -3.19 -12.69
CA VAL A 288 -12.74 -2.22 -13.79
C VAL A 288 -14.11 -2.29 -14.44
N ALA A 289 -14.78 -1.15 -14.60
CA ALA A 289 -16.11 -1.10 -15.20
C ALA A 289 -16.35 0.23 -15.94
N PRO A 290 -17.17 0.21 -17.00
CA PRO A 290 -17.64 1.44 -17.64
C PRO A 290 -18.63 2.17 -16.72
N THR A 291 -18.53 3.49 -16.67
CA THR A 291 -19.44 4.38 -15.91
C THR A 291 -20.25 5.31 -16.81
N GLY A 292 -19.97 5.30 -18.12
CA GLY A 292 -20.66 6.10 -19.12
C GLY A 292 -19.95 5.99 -20.48
N GLU A 293 -20.33 6.83 -21.43
CA GLU A 293 -19.66 6.89 -22.73
C GLU A 293 -18.19 7.28 -22.54
N LYS A 294 -17.27 6.35 -22.89
CA LYS A 294 -15.81 6.49 -22.72
C LYS A 294 -15.35 6.74 -21.28
N ALA A 295 -16.24 6.65 -20.29
CA ALA A 295 -15.95 6.86 -18.89
C ALA A 295 -15.82 5.51 -18.18
N TRP A 296 -14.82 5.39 -17.31
CA TRP A 296 -14.44 4.16 -16.64
C TRP A 296 -14.13 4.43 -15.19
N GLN A 297 -14.32 3.39 -14.37
CA GLN A 297 -13.77 3.31 -13.03
C GLN A 297 -12.80 2.13 -12.94
N ALA A 298 -11.72 2.31 -12.18
CA ALA A 298 -10.80 1.24 -11.82
C ALA A 298 -10.43 1.32 -10.34
N THR A 299 -10.68 0.25 -9.61
CA THR A 299 -10.42 0.16 -8.16
C THR A 299 -9.26 -0.78 -7.90
N SER A 300 -8.25 -0.30 -7.17
CA SER A 300 -7.05 -1.05 -6.77
C SER A 300 -6.84 -0.96 -5.27
N LYS A 301 -6.13 -1.94 -4.67
CA LYS A 301 -5.70 -1.87 -3.27
C LYS A 301 -4.57 -0.84 -3.10
N ILE A 302 -4.44 -0.20 -1.95
CA ILE A 302 -3.19 0.52 -1.62
C ILE A 302 -2.05 -0.51 -1.50
N PRO A 303 -0.97 -0.41 -2.29
CA PRO A 303 0.07 -1.43 -2.27
C PRO A 303 0.80 -1.43 -0.92
N PRO A 304 1.03 -2.60 -0.29
CA PRO A 304 1.76 -2.69 0.97
C PRO A 304 3.17 -2.11 0.86
N GLY A 305 3.76 -1.65 1.98
CA GLY A 305 5.14 -1.13 2.00
C GLY A 305 5.28 0.37 1.74
N LEU A 306 4.18 1.07 1.41
CA LEU A 306 4.18 2.54 1.42
C LEU A 306 4.17 3.08 2.86
N THR A 307 4.82 4.21 3.06
CA THR A 307 4.89 4.90 4.35
C THR A 307 3.83 6.00 4.45
N ALA A 308 3.55 6.45 5.68
CA ALA A 308 2.73 7.63 5.90
C ALA A 308 3.29 8.86 5.15
N GLY A 309 2.42 9.65 4.53
CA GLY A 309 2.79 10.86 3.80
C GLY A 309 1.99 11.10 2.52
N TRP A 310 2.41 12.11 1.77
CA TRP A 310 1.86 12.43 0.46
C TRP A 310 2.55 11.62 -0.62
N HIS A 311 1.76 10.95 -1.45
CA HIS A 311 2.22 10.12 -2.56
C HIS A 311 1.60 10.56 -3.87
N GLU A 312 2.23 10.15 -4.96
CA GLU A 312 1.67 10.31 -6.30
C GLU A 312 0.92 9.06 -6.74
N ALA A 313 -0.20 9.27 -7.41
CA ALA A 313 -1.02 8.23 -8.01
C ALA A 313 -1.16 8.52 -9.50
N THR A 314 -0.91 7.51 -10.34
CA THR A 314 -1.09 7.59 -11.79
C THR A 314 -1.81 6.36 -12.30
N ILE A 315 -2.40 6.48 -13.49
CA ILE A 315 -3.02 5.36 -14.20
C ILE A 315 -2.64 5.42 -15.67
N ALA A 316 -2.41 4.25 -16.25
CA ALA A 316 -2.33 4.02 -17.69
C ALA A 316 -3.27 2.89 -18.05
N VAL A 317 -3.70 2.85 -19.30
CA VAL A 317 -4.58 1.82 -19.86
C VAL A 317 -4.01 1.27 -21.16
N ALA A 318 -4.01 -0.05 -21.33
CA ALA A 318 -3.33 -0.76 -22.40
C ALA A 318 -1.89 -0.22 -22.61
N SER A 319 -1.59 0.26 -23.83
CA SER A 319 -0.32 0.86 -24.21
C SER A 319 -0.31 2.40 -24.14
N SER A 320 -1.23 3.02 -23.40
CA SER A 320 -1.24 4.47 -23.24
C SER A 320 -0.10 5.00 -22.36
N ALA A 321 0.20 6.28 -22.55
CA ALA A 321 0.98 7.03 -21.59
C ALA A 321 0.27 7.09 -20.22
N ARG A 322 1.05 7.31 -19.16
CA ARG A 322 0.49 7.56 -17.83
C ARG A 322 -0.17 8.94 -17.78
N CYS A 323 -1.27 9.05 -17.05
CA CYS A 323 -1.87 10.35 -16.75
C CYS A 323 -0.90 11.23 -15.95
N ARG A 324 -1.24 12.52 -15.82
CA ARG A 324 -0.54 13.41 -14.90
C ARG A 324 -0.61 12.85 -13.46
N PRO A 325 0.47 12.93 -12.67
CA PRO A 325 0.43 12.53 -11.26
C PRO A 325 -0.64 13.28 -10.47
N LEU A 326 -1.44 12.52 -9.72
CA LEU A 326 -2.39 13.05 -8.74
C LEU A 326 -1.82 12.85 -7.33
N LYS A 327 -2.01 13.83 -6.43
CA LYS A 327 -1.56 13.69 -5.04
C LYS A 327 -2.61 12.99 -4.19
N ILE A 328 -2.19 11.99 -3.43
CA ILE A 328 -3.00 11.30 -2.44
C ILE A 328 -2.30 11.27 -1.09
N GLY A 329 -3.07 11.17 0.00
CA GLY A 329 -2.54 11.07 1.35
C GLY A 329 -2.67 9.66 1.92
N LEU A 330 -1.57 9.06 2.38
CA LEU A 330 -1.58 7.76 3.09
C LEU A 330 -1.18 7.96 4.54
N ASP A 331 -2.01 7.61 5.52
CA ASP A 331 -1.78 7.85 6.98
C ASP A 331 -1.29 9.25 7.35
N VAL A 332 -1.33 10.19 6.39
CA VAL A 332 -1.67 11.55 6.73
C VAL A 332 -3.00 11.33 7.40
N GLY A 333 -3.10 11.63 8.69
CA GLY A 333 -4.41 11.54 9.32
C GLY A 333 -5.41 12.32 8.46
N ASP A 334 -6.61 12.44 8.96
CA ASP A 334 -7.14 13.79 8.89
C ASP A 334 -6.01 14.71 9.41
N TYR A 335 -5.35 15.44 8.50
CA TYR A 335 -4.51 16.58 8.86
C TYR A 335 -5.40 17.66 9.53
N LEU A 336 -6.68 17.35 9.76
CA LEU A 336 -7.70 17.98 10.58
C LEU A 336 -7.72 17.51 12.05
N SER A 337 -7.05 16.42 12.46
CA SER A 337 -7.01 15.96 13.87
C SER A 337 -5.73 16.35 14.65
N TRP A 338 -4.66 16.78 13.96
CA TRP A 338 -3.47 17.38 14.60
C TRP A 338 -3.22 18.85 14.23
N THR A 339 -4.21 19.52 13.62
CA THR A 339 -4.29 21.00 13.53
C THR A 339 -5.52 21.59 14.21
N ALA A 340 -6.20 20.83 15.07
CA ALA A 340 -7.11 21.39 16.10
C ALA A 340 -6.37 22.19 17.20
N LYS A 341 -5.12 22.61 16.95
CA LYS A 341 -4.42 23.71 17.62
C LYS A 341 -3.67 24.58 16.62
N ARG A 342 -4.37 25.11 15.61
CA ARG A 342 -4.20 26.52 15.27
C ARG A 342 -5.55 27.18 15.41
N ASP A 343 -5.72 27.91 16.51
CA ASP A 343 -6.77 28.91 16.66
C ASP A 343 -6.58 29.99 15.57
N ALA A 344 -6.97 29.68 14.33
CA ALA A 344 -7.38 30.73 13.42
C ALA A 344 -8.69 31.26 14.01
N ALA A 345 -8.63 32.44 14.63
CA ALA A 345 -9.79 33.04 15.25
C ALA A 345 -10.93 33.10 14.22
N LEU A 346 -12.10 32.59 14.62
CA LEU A 346 -13.31 32.72 13.82
C LEU A 346 -13.53 34.21 13.56
N ALA A 347 -13.59 34.63 12.30
CA ALA A 347 -13.66 36.04 11.94
C ALA A 347 -14.46 36.27 10.66
N ILE A 348 -15.22 37.36 10.62
CA ILE A 348 -15.98 37.78 9.45
C ILE A 348 -15.09 38.62 8.54
N THR A 349 -14.93 38.16 7.30
CA THR A 349 -14.15 38.86 6.27
C THR A 349 -15.01 39.71 5.35
N ARG A 350 -16.29 39.35 5.14
CA ARG A 350 -17.21 40.09 4.27
C ARG A 350 -18.67 39.80 4.62
N ILE A 351 -19.54 40.79 4.42
CA ILE A 351 -21.00 40.67 4.53
C ILE A 351 -21.63 41.34 3.31
N THR A 352 -22.62 40.68 2.69
CA THR A 352 -23.45 41.24 1.60
C THR A 352 -24.88 40.68 1.68
N ASP A 353 -25.79 41.12 0.81
CA ASP A 353 -27.14 40.53 0.62
C ASP A 353 -27.19 39.32 -0.34
N GLY A 354 -26.09 38.99 -1.01
CA GLY A 354 -26.05 37.99 -2.08
C GLY A 354 -26.90 38.34 -3.33
N LYS A 355 -27.42 39.57 -3.44
CA LYS A 355 -28.20 40.08 -4.57
C LYS A 355 -27.49 41.26 -5.24
N THR A 356 -27.23 42.32 -4.49
CA THR A 356 -26.47 43.49 -4.95
C THR A 356 -24.96 43.31 -4.76
N PHE A 357 -24.56 42.43 -3.82
CA PHE A 357 -23.16 42.19 -3.45
C PHE A 357 -22.43 43.45 -2.92
N GLU A 358 -23.17 44.46 -2.49
CA GLU A 358 -22.59 45.63 -1.81
C GLU A 358 -22.08 45.22 -0.43
N ASP A 359 -20.87 45.67 -0.12
CA ASP A 359 -20.20 45.33 1.14
C ASP A 359 -20.87 46.03 2.32
N ASP A 360 -21.02 45.27 3.40
CA ASP A 360 -21.60 45.73 4.67
C ASP A 360 -23.01 46.32 4.51
N MET A 361 -23.76 45.84 3.51
CA MET A 361 -25.17 46.16 3.29
C MET A 361 -26.01 44.89 3.08
N ALA A 362 -27.23 44.89 3.62
CA ALA A 362 -28.21 43.86 3.31
C ALA A 362 -29.61 44.42 3.02
N LEU A 363 -30.27 43.92 1.96
CA LEU A 363 -31.63 44.33 1.60
C LEU A 363 -32.68 43.60 2.44
N VAL A 364 -33.55 44.37 3.10
CA VAL A 364 -34.70 43.84 3.88
C VAL A 364 -35.99 43.88 3.08
N GLY A 365 -36.79 42.81 3.19
CA GLY A 365 -38.05 42.61 2.46
C GLY A 365 -38.36 41.12 2.25
N PRO A 366 -39.47 40.78 1.57
CA PRO A 366 -39.81 39.39 1.25
C PRO A 366 -38.66 38.70 0.50
N GLY A 367 -38.17 37.58 1.03
CA GLY A 367 -37.03 36.85 0.47
C GLY A 367 -35.69 37.58 0.61
N GLY A 368 -35.55 38.46 1.61
CA GLY A 368 -34.27 39.02 2.02
C GLY A 368 -33.33 37.94 2.53
N ALA A 369 -32.05 38.02 2.16
CA ALA A 369 -31.02 37.10 2.59
C ALA A 369 -29.76 37.89 2.94
N ILE A 370 -28.90 37.26 3.73
CA ILE A 370 -27.57 37.77 4.05
C ILE A 370 -26.54 36.68 3.75
N SER A 371 -25.45 37.08 3.10
CA SER A 371 -24.31 36.24 2.75
C SER A 371 -23.09 36.74 3.51
N VAL A 372 -22.49 35.88 4.32
CA VAL A 372 -21.36 36.22 5.20
C VAL A 372 -20.18 35.31 4.87
N TRP A 373 -19.01 35.88 4.61
CA TRP A 373 -17.77 35.13 4.42
C TRP A 373 -16.97 35.14 5.71
N ALA A 374 -16.67 33.96 6.24
CA ALA A 374 -15.90 33.83 7.47
C ALA A 374 -14.71 32.89 7.33
N THR A 375 -13.61 33.26 7.99
CA THR A 375 -12.43 32.42 8.20
C THR A 375 -12.53 31.72 9.56
N GLY A 376 -11.79 30.63 9.74
CA GLY A 376 -11.78 29.87 11.01
C GLY A 376 -12.99 28.96 11.19
N LEU A 377 -13.83 28.79 10.17
CA LEU A 377 -14.81 27.71 10.09
C LEU A 377 -14.06 26.41 9.84
N GLY A 378 -14.30 25.38 10.66
CA GLY A 378 -13.67 24.07 10.47
C GLY A 378 -14.01 23.50 9.09
N GLU A 379 -13.06 22.81 8.44
CA GLU A 379 -13.28 22.26 7.10
C GLU A 379 -14.44 21.25 7.08
N ALA A 380 -14.65 20.53 8.19
CA ALA A 380 -15.76 19.61 8.40
C ALA A 380 -17.11 20.27 8.76
N SER A 381 -17.15 21.59 9.02
CA SER A 381 -18.40 22.25 9.41
C SER A 381 -19.42 22.18 8.27
N THR A 382 -20.63 21.76 8.61
CA THR A 382 -21.81 21.73 7.74
C THR A 382 -22.71 22.93 8.01
N SER A 383 -23.73 23.16 7.18
CA SER A 383 -24.73 24.22 7.44
C SER A 383 -25.52 24.00 8.73
N ALA A 384 -25.57 22.77 9.26
CA ALA A 384 -26.22 22.48 10.55
C ALA A 384 -25.40 22.97 11.75
N ASP A 385 -24.08 23.11 11.59
CA ASP A 385 -23.15 23.47 12.67
C ASP A 385 -22.94 25.00 12.78
N VAL A 386 -23.44 25.76 11.80
CA VAL A 386 -23.18 27.19 11.64
C VAL A 386 -24.48 27.99 11.69
N SER A 387 -24.47 29.10 12.43
CA SER A 387 -25.56 30.07 12.43
C SER A 387 -25.02 31.49 12.42
N LEU A 388 -25.84 32.46 12.01
CA LEU A 388 -25.54 33.88 12.15
C LEU A 388 -26.32 34.43 13.33
N ARG A 389 -25.78 35.42 14.06
CA ARG A 389 -26.62 36.27 14.90
C ARG A 389 -26.80 37.62 14.23
N LEU A 390 -28.04 38.08 14.12
CA LEU A 390 -28.38 39.43 13.70
C LEU A 390 -28.98 40.16 14.89
N ASN A 391 -28.29 41.18 15.41
CA ASN A 391 -28.67 41.90 16.63
C ASN A 391 -28.97 40.95 17.83
N GLY A 392 -28.24 39.84 17.92
CA GLY A 392 -28.41 38.81 18.95
C GLY A 392 -29.41 37.70 18.60
N THR A 393 -30.27 37.88 17.60
CA THR A 393 -31.20 36.85 17.13
C THR A 393 -30.51 35.82 16.24
N THR A 394 -30.61 34.54 16.57
CA THR A 394 -30.02 33.45 15.78
C THR A 394 -30.79 33.23 14.48
N LEU A 395 -30.07 33.24 13.36
CA LEU A 395 -30.52 32.88 12.03
C LEU A 395 -29.81 31.58 11.62
N PRO A 396 -30.53 30.48 11.35
CA PRO A 396 -29.91 29.25 10.88
C PRO A 396 -29.29 29.45 9.50
N ALA A 397 -28.13 28.84 9.26
CA ALA A 397 -27.55 28.82 7.93
C ALA A 397 -28.39 27.92 7.02
N ILE A 398 -28.83 28.46 5.89
CA ILE A 398 -29.55 27.68 4.86
C ILE A 398 -28.61 27.04 3.86
N TRP A 399 -27.36 27.55 3.77
CA TRP A 399 -26.32 27.03 2.90
C TRP A 399 -24.94 27.45 3.40
N LEU A 400 -23.96 26.58 3.19
CA LEU A 400 -22.56 26.81 3.53
C LEU A 400 -21.67 26.32 2.36
N ALA A 401 -20.77 27.18 1.89
CA ALA A 401 -19.85 26.83 0.82
C ALA A 401 -18.91 25.67 1.23
N PRO A 402 -18.50 24.80 0.29
CA PRO A 402 -17.45 23.82 0.52
C PRO A 402 -16.17 24.47 1.06
N ALA A 403 -15.41 23.74 1.87
CA ALA A 403 -14.11 24.21 2.33
C ALA A 403 -13.15 24.39 1.14
N SER A 404 -12.36 25.46 1.18
CA SER A 404 -11.26 25.69 0.24
C SER A 404 -10.07 26.20 1.03
N ASN A 405 -8.90 25.61 0.78
CA ASN A 405 -7.69 25.71 1.62
C ASN A 405 -7.39 27.14 2.09
N GLY A 406 -7.76 27.46 3.33
CA GLY A 406 -7.52 28.77 3.98
C GLY A 406 -8.39 29.95 3.51
N ALA A 407 -9.32 29.76 2.56
CA ALA A 407 -10.17 30.85 2.07
C ALA A 407 -11.43 31.02 2.93
N PRO A 408 -12.00 32.25 3.03
CA PRO A 408 -13.26 32.48 3.72
C PRO A 408 -14.39 31.66 3.09
N ARG A 409 -15.17 30.94 3.90
CA ARG A 409 -16.35 30.21 3.43
C ARG A 409 -17.58 31.10 3.51
N GLN A 410 -18.41 31.06 2.47
CA GLN A 410 -19.67 31.77 2.42
C GLN A 410 -20.76 31.02 3.19
N ILE A 411 -21.48 31.74 4.04
CA ILE A 411 -22.66 31.30 4.79
C ILE A 411 -23.85 32.13 4.30
N ASN A 412 -24.95 31.49 3.93
CA ASN A 412 -26.19 32.18 3.60
C ASN A 412 -27.24 31.94 4.68
N ALA A 413 -27.96 32.99 5.07
CA ALA A 413 -29.14 32.89 5.94
C ALA A 413 -30.28 33.79 5.42
N LEU A 414 -31.52 33.41 5.73
CA LEU A 414 -32.69 34.24 5.43
C LEU A 414 -32.86 35.32 6.49
N LEU A 415 -33.20 36.52 6.03
CA LEU A 415 -33.57 37.63 6.91
C LEU A 415 -35.07 37.53 7.27
N PRO A 416 -35.45 37.68 8.55
CA PRO A 416 -36.83 37.75 8.97
C PRO A 416 -37.64 38.82 8.22
N ALA A 417 -38.88 38.49 7.88
CA ALA A 417 -39.81 39.45 7.32
C ALA A 417 -40.14 40.53 8.37
N GLY A 418 -40.08 41.81 7.99
CA GLY A 418 -40.39 42.93 8.88
C GLY A 418 -39.21 43.50 9.68
N LEU A 419 -37.96 43.16 9.34
CA LEU A 419 -36.78 43.84 9.88
C LEU A 419 -36.80 45.34 9.55
N GLU A 420 -36.56 46.18 10.56
CA GLU A 420 -36.39 47.61 10.39
C GLU A 420 -35.07 47.93 9.65
N THR A 421 -35.09 48.98 8.83
CA THR A 421 -33.87 49.50 8.21
C THR A 421 -33.03 50.25 9.22
N GLY A 422 -31.70 50.14 9.13
CA GLY A 422 -30.79 50.78 10.07
C GLY A 422 -29.48 50.03 10.21
N PRO A 423 -28.59 50.48 11.10
CA PRO A 423 -27.40 49.72 11.46
C PRO A 423 -27.81 48.44 12.20
N ALA A 424 -27.17 47.33 11.85
CA ALA A 424 -27.30 46.05 12.54
C ALA A 424 -25.91 45.44 12.77
N ALA A 425 -25.82 44.54 13.73
CA ALA A 425 -24.61 43.80 14.07
C ALA A 425 -24.80 42.33 13.69
N VAL A 426 -23.82 41.78 12.96
CA VAL A 426 -23.80 40.38 12.55
C VAL A 426 -22.60 39.67 13.14
N SER A 427 -22.81 38.51 13.77
CA SER A 427 -21.75 37.59 14.17
C SER A 427 -21.99 36.19 13.58
N VAL A 428 -20.92 35.40 13.46
CA VAL A 428 -20.98 33.99 13.05
C VAL A 428 -20.76 33.12 14.28
N VAL A 429 -21.58 32.10 14.44
CA VAL A 429 -21.49 31.11 15.51
C VAL A 429 -21.18 29.73 14.90
N ASN A 430 -20.15 29.07 15.40
CA ASN A 430 -19.79 27.70 15.02
C ASN A 430 -19.24 26.96 16.25
N ALA A 431 -19.79 25.77 16.55
CA ALA A 431 -19.36 24.91 17.66
C ALA A 431 -19.16 25.66 19.00
N GLY A 432 -20.07 26.59 19.34
CA GLY A 432 -20.03 27.37 20.58
C GLY A 432 -19.06 28.56 20.60
N LYS A 433 -18.25 28.79 19.54
CA LYS A 433 -17.46 30.01 19.34
C LYS A 433 -18.27 31.02 18.54
N GLU A 434 -18.15 32.30 18.90
CA GLU A 434 -18.82 33.42 18.22
C GLU A 434 -17.79 34.48 17.81
N THR A 435 -17.93 35.04 16.61
CA THR A 435 -17.06 36.14 16.16
C THR A 435 -17.39 37.44 16.86
N PRO A 436 -16.44 38.40 16.94
CA PRO A 436 -16.80 39.79 17.17
C PRO A 436 -17.88 40.23 16.16
N PRO A 437 -18.87 41.03 16.57
CA PRO A 437 -19.90 41.52 15.67
C PRO A 437 -19.29 42.48 14.63
N ARG A 438 -19.70 42.32 13.37
CA ARG A 438 -19.43 43.27 12.29
C ARG A 438 -20.70 44.01 11.92
N HIS A 439 -20.58 45.31 11.69
CA HIS A 439 -21.73 46.15 11.40
C HIS A 439 -22.14 46.01 9.93
N VAL A 440 -23.45 45.89 9.70
CA VAL A 440 -24.07 45.85 8.38
C VAL A 440 -25.22 46.87 8.36
N ARG A 441 -25.45 47.51 7.22
CA ARG A 441 -26.58 48.41 7.02
C ARG A 441 -27.75 47.64 6.40
N LEU A 442 -28.86 47.58 7.12
CA LEU A 442 -30.13 47.06 6.60
C LEU A 442 -30.87 48.17 5.86
N THR A 443 -31.26 47.94 4.60
CA THR A 443 -31.98 48.93 3.80
C THR A 443 -33.06 48.30 2.93
N HIS A 444 -34.08 49.07 2.55
CA HIS A 444 -35.04 48.62 1.55
C HIS A 444 -34.48 48.80 0.15
N LEU A 445 -34.94 47.98 -0.79
CA LEU A 445 -34.69 48.20 -2.21
C LEU A 445 -35.24 49.60 -2.56
N ARG A 446 -34.35 50.54 -2.95
CA ARG A 446 -34.80 51.80 -3.55
C ARG A 446 -35.37 51.45 -4.91
N LEU A 447 -36.70 51.42 -5.03
CA LEU A 447 -37.35 51.49 -6.33
C LEU A 447 -36.98 52.83 -6.94
N ALA A 448 -36.27 52.80 -8.08
CA ALA A 448 -35.95 53.98 -8.87
C ALA A 448 -37.21 54.58 -9.50
#